data_AF-A0A226X535-F1
#
_entry.id   AF-A0A226X535-F1
#
_cell.length_a   1.000
_cell.length_b   1.000
_cell.length_c   1.000
_cell.angle_alpha   90.00
_cell.angle_beta   90.00
_cell.angle_gamma   90.00
#
_symmetry.space_group_name_H-M   'P 1'
#
loop_
_entity.id
_entity.type
_entity.pdbx_description
1 polymer ?
#
loop_
_entity_poly.entity_id
_entity_poly.type
_entity_poly.pdbx_seq_one_letter_code
_entity_poly.pdbx_strand_id
1 'polypeptide(L)'
;MMSSKWFSKFASYLSTMTGRPATFVVAFTLVIAWAATGPFFHYSDTWQLVINTSTTIVTFLMVFLIQNTQNRDTAAMQIKLDELIRAMDGAHNALLDLEELEEKDLSRFRKHYEKLAEEARAALRAGGSDTDSPFVDNRDDNDEDRRGHENRDGKPGTAPLRG
;
A
#
# COMPACT_ATOMS: atom_id res chain seq x y z
N MET A 1 22.30 -11.62 -29.35
CA MET A 1 21.46 -11.45 -28.15
C MET A 1 22.08 -10.37 -27.27
N MET A 2 21.66 -9.12 -27.44
CA MET A 2 22.26 -7.99 -26.73
C MET A 2 21.71 -7.94 -25.30
N SER A 3 22.62 -8.18 -24.36
CA SER A 3 22.45 -8.35 -22.90
C SER A 3 21.24 -7.68 -22.24
N SER A 4 20.30 -8.50 -21.75
CA SER A 4 19.19 -8.10 -20.87
C SER A 4 19.63 -7.23 -19.69
N LYS A 5 20.86 -7.43 -19.20
CA LYS A 5 21.43 -6.66 -18.09
C LYS A 5 21.61 -5.17 -18.41
N TRP A 6 21.91 -4.81 -19.67
CA TRP A 6 22.07 -3.40 -20.06
C TRP A 6 20.71 -2.70 -20.13
N PHE A 7 19.72 -3.34 -20.76
CA PHE A 7 18.35 -2.83 -20.79
C PHE A 7 17.77 -2.67 -19.39
N SER A 8 17.92 -3.68 -18.52
CA SER A 8 17.43 -3.59 -17.14
C SER A 8 18.12 -2.48 -16.35
N LYS A 9 19.43 -2.25 -16.53
CA LYS A 9 20.14 -1.13 -15.88
C LYS A 9 19.67 0.23 -16.40
N PHE A 10 19.52 0.36 -17.71
CA PHE A 10 19.01 1.58 -18.33
C PHE A 10 17.57 1.89 -17.92
N ALA A 11 16.69 0.89 -17.91
CA ALA A 11 15.31 1.01 -17.46
C ALA A 11 15.23 1.39 -15.97
N SER A 12 16.04 0.75 -15.11
CA SER A 12 16.08 1.08 -13.68
C SER A 12 16.61 2.50 -13.44
N TYR A 13 17.63 2.92 -14.20
CA TYR A 13 18.17 4.29 -14.14
C TYR A 13 17.13 5.32 -14.59
N LEU A 14 16.47 5.07 -15.73
CA LEU A 14 15.40 5.93 -16.24
C LEU A 14 14.25 6.02 -15.24
N SER A 15 13.75 4.90 -14.71
CA SER A 15 12.68 4.86 -13.71
C SER A 15 13.02 5.68 -12.45
N THR A 16 14.27 5.56 -11.98
CA THR A 16 14.73 6.34 -10.81
C THR A 16 14.85 7.83 -11.15
N MET A 17 15.24 8.18 -12.38
CA MET A 17 15.29 9.56 -12.86
C MET A 17 13.89 10.15 -13.03
N THR A 18 12.94 9.50 -13.72
CA THR A 18 11.59 10.03 -13.94
C THR A 18 10.80 10.22 -12.65
N GLY A 19 11.11 9.50 -11.57
CA GLY A 19 10.48 9.67 -10.26
C GLY A 19 10.96 10.89 -9.45
N ARG A 20 12.00 11.61 -9.88
CA ARG A 20 12.58 12.74 -9.12
C ARG A 20 11.92 14.07 -9.48
N PRO A 21 11.58 14.94 -8.50
CA PRO A 21 11.03 16.27 -8.76
C PRO A 21 11.91 17.15 -9.67
N ALA A 22 13.23 16.99 -9.61
CA ALA A 22 14.16 17.71 -10.49
C ALA A 22 13.97 17.38 -11.97
N THR A 23 13.57 16.15 -12.30
CA THR A 23 13.33 15.70 -13.68
C THR A 23 12.09 16.36 -14.27
N PHE A 24 11.07 16.60 -13.44
CA PHE A 24 9.90 17.38 -13.84
C PHE A 24 10.28 18.81 -14.21
N VAL A 25 11.12 19.47 -13.41
CA VAL A 25 11.59 20.84 -13.71
C VAL A 25 12.39 20.88 -15.02
N VAL A 26 13.26 19.89 -15.26
CA VAL A 26 14.00 19.78 -16.52
C VAL A 26 13.06 19.56 -17.72
N ALA A 27 12.11 18.63 -17.60
CA ALA A 27 11.14 18.35 -18.67
C ALA A 27 10.28 19.59 -18.97
N PHE A 28 9.81 20.29 -17.94
CA PHE A 28 9.04 21.52 -18.08
C PHE A 28 9.85 22.64 -18.74
N THR A 29 11.12 22.80 -18.36
CA THR A 29 12.04 23.76 -18.98
C THR A 29 12.26 23.46 -20.46
N LEU A 30 12.40 22.19 -20.82
CA LEU A 30 12.52 21.76 -22.22
C LEU A 30 11.25 22.08 -23.03
N VAL A 31 10.06 21.90 -22.45
CA VAL A 31 8.79 22.27 -23.10
C VAL A 31 8.71 23.78 -23.32
N ILE A 32 9.10 24.59 -22.35
CA ILE A 32 9.16 26.06 -22.49
C ILE A 32 10.16 26.47 -23.58
N ALA A 33 11.36 25.89 -23.56
CA ALA A 33 12.39 26.18 -24.56
C ALA A 33 11.91 25.84 -25.98
N TRP A 34 11.26 24.69 -26.14
CA TRP A 34 10.66 24.30 -27.41
C TRP A 34 9.56 25.29 -27.84
N ALA A 35 8.64 25.65 -26.94
CA ALA A 35 7.59 26.65 -27.24
C ALA A 35 8.18 28.01 -27.67
N ALA A 36 9.26 28.44 -27.02
CA ALA A 36 9.97 29.68 -27.35
C ALA A 36 10.66 29.64 -28.73
N THR A 37 10.97 28.45 -29.27
CA THR A 37 11.44 28.31 -30.66
C THR A 37 10.32 28.42 -31.69
N GLY A 38 9.06 28.22 -31.30
CA GLY A 38 7.89 28.26 -32.19
C GLY A 38 7.76 29.52 -33.05
N PRO A 39 7.91 30.74 -32.49
CA PRO A 39 7.87 31.99 -33.26
C PRO A 39 8.90 32.08 -34.38
N PHE A 40 10.12 31.54 -34.18
CA PHE A 40 11.16 31.52 -35.23
C PHE A 40 10.78 30.63 -36.41
N PHE A 41 9.97 29.60 -36.18
CA PHE A 41 9.49 28.66 -37.20
C PHE A 41 8.05 28.96 -37.63
N HIS A 42 7.49 30.13 -37.26
CA HIS A 42 6.11 30.53 -37.53
C HIS A 42 5.07 29.47 -37.13
N TYR A 43 5.36 28.66 -36.10
CA TYR A 43 4.51 27.54 -35.70
C TYR A 43 4.16 26.57 -36.85
N SER A 44 5.09 26.36 -37.79
CA SER A 44 4.91 25.53 -38.98
C SER A 44 4.46 24.09 -38.68
N ASP A 45 3.85 23.45 -39.68
CA ASP A 45 3.45 22.05 -39.60
C ASP A 45 4.62 21.12 -39.27
N THR A 46 5.83 21.40 -39.78
CA THR A 46 7.03 20.63 -39.46
C THR A 46 7.42 20.77 -37.99
N TRP A 47 7.30 21.98 -37.41
CA TRP A 47 7.60 22.22 -36.01
C TRP A 47 6.66 21.46 -35.07
N GLN A 48 5.36 21.41 -35.40
CA GLN A 48 4.36 20.63 -34.65
C GLN A 48 4.55 19.12 -34.86
N LEU A 49 4.84 18.70 -36.09
CA LEU A 49 5.05 17.30 -36.45
C LEU A 49 6.22 16.69 -35.66
N VAL A 50 7.31 17.44 -35.49
CA VAL A 50 8.48 16.97 -34.75
C VAL A 50 8.13 16.63 -33.30
N ILE A 51 7.40 17.50 -32.57
CA ILE A 51 7.07 17.20 -31.18
C ILE A 51 6.05 16.07 -31.04
N ASN A 52 5.05 16.04 -31.92
CA ASN A 52 4.00 15.03 -31.87
C ASN A 52 4.57 13.62 -32.14
N THR A 53 5.39 13.51 -33.19
CA THR A 53 6.07 12.26 -33.55
C THR A 53 7.04 11.83 -32.45
N SER A 54 7.84 12.77 -31.92
CA SER A 54 8.82 12.46 -30.86
C SER A 54 8.15 11.99 -29.58
N THR A 55 7.10 12.67 -29.14
CA THR A 55 6.36 12.32 -27.93
C THR A 55 5.69 10.95 -28.07
N THR A 56 5.17 10.63 -29.26
CA THR A 56 4.57 9.32 -29.54
C THR A 56 5.60 8.20 -29.41
N ILE A 57 6.80 8.35 -29.99
CA ILE A 57 7.88 7.36 -29.87
C ILE A 57 8.30 7.21 -28.41
N VAL A 58 8.53 8.32 -27.69
CA VAL A 58 8.92 8.30 -26.28
C VAL A 58 7.85 7.62 -25.43
N THR A 59 6.58 7.92 -25.66
CA THR A 59 5.45 7.31 -24.94
C THR A 59 5.38 5.81 -25.20
N PHE A 60 5.52 5.39 -26.46
CA PHE A 60 5.54 3.97 -26.82
C PHE A 60 6.68 3.23 -26.11
N LEU A 61 7.90 3.79 -26.10
CA LEU A 61 9.03 3.25 -25.35
C LEU A 61 8.77 3.25 -23.84
N MET A 62 8.16 4.30 -23.31
CA MET A 62 7.85 4.44 -21.89
C MET A 62 6.86 3.37 -21.42
N VAL A 63 5.87 2.99 -22.23
CA VAL A 63 4.96 1.88 -21.93
C VAL A 63 5.76 0.59 -21.68
N PHE A 64 6.71 0.23 -22.56
CA PHE A 64 7.55 -0.95 -22.34
C PHE A 64 8.46 -0.82 -21.11
N LEU A 65 9.02 0.37 -20.86
CA LEU A 65 9.86 0.62 -19.69
C LEU A 65 9.08 0.50 -18.37
N ILE A 66 7.86 1.04 -18.36
CA ILE A 66 6.92 0.95 -17.23
C ILE A 66 6.54 -0.51 -17.03
N GLN A 67 6.13 -1.22 -18.07
CA GLN A 67 5.78 -2.65 -17.97
C GLN A 67 6.94 -3.50 -17.46
N ASN A 68 8.18 -3.27 -17.93
CA ASN A 68 9.34 -4.01 -17.45
C ASN A 68 9.65 -3.73 -15.96
N THR A 69 9.54 -2.46 -15.54
CA THR A 69 9.77 -2.09 -14.14
C THR A 69 8.65 -2.64 -13.25
N GLN A 70 7.39 -2.47 -13.66
CA GLN A 70 6.21 -2.98 -12.96
C GLN A 70 6.25 -4.50 -12.81
N ASN A 71 6.59 -5.25 -13.86
CA ASN A 71 6.68 -6.71 -13.79
C ASN A 71 7.68 -7.17 -12.72
N ARG A 72 8.83 -6.49 -12.62
CA ARG A 72 9.84 -6.81 -11.62
C ARG A 72 9.42 -6.39 -10.20
N ASP A 73 8.78 -5.24 -10.07
CA ASP A 73 8.31 -4.73 -8.78
C ASP A 73 7.16 -5.60 -8.23
N THR A 74 6.25 -6.06 -9.09
CA THR A 74 5.20 -7.03 -8.72
C THR A 74 5.80 -8.32 -8.18
N ALA A 75 6.75 -8.94 -8.89
CA ALA A 75 7.45 -10.15 -8.42
C ALA A 75 8.13 -9.95 -7.06
N ALA A 76 8.75 -8.79 -6.84
CA ALA A 76 9.37 -8.48 -5.56
C ALA A 76 8.35 -8.27 -4.43
N MET A 77 7.15 -7.75 -4.73
CA MET A 77 6.06 -7.63 -3.74
C MET A 77 5.53 -9.00 -3.35
N GLN A 78 5.35 -9.91 -4.31
CA GLN A 78 4.84 -11.28 -4.09
C GLN A 78 5.75 -12.03 -3.12
N ILE A 79 7.07 -12.05 -3.37
CA ILE A 79 8.07 -12.67 -2.48
C ILE A 79 8.02 -12.09 -1.05
N LYS A 80 7.84 -10.77 -0.91
CA LYS A 80 7.76 -10.13 0.41
C LYS A 80 6.48 -10.52 1.16
N LEU A 81 5.36 -10.67 0.46
CA LEU A 81 4.10 -11.14 1.03
C LEU A 81 4.20 -12.60 1.45
N ASP A 82 4.81 -13.44 0.61
CA ASP A 82 5.07 -14.85 0.93
C ASP A 82 5.92 -15.00 2.20
N GLU A 83 6.96 -14.17 2.36
CA GLU A 83 7.77 -14.16 3.57
C GLU A 83 6.96 -13.76 4.81
N LEU A 84 6.08 -12.75 4.70
CA LEU A 84 5.20 -12.33 5.79
C LEU A 84 4.18 -13.42 6.15
N ILE A 85 3.58 -14.09 5.17
CA ILE A 85 2.65 -15.21 5.38
C ILE A 85 3.38 -16.35 6.09
N ARG A 86 4.60 -16.69 5.63
CA ARG A 86 5.42 -17.74 6.25
C ARG A 86 5.83 -17.41 7.69
N ALA A 87 6.06 -16.13 8.00
CA ALA A 87 6.47 -15.68 9.33
C ALA A 87 5.32 -15.55 10.34
N MET A 88 4.05 -15.57 9.89
CA MET A 88 2.89 -15.58 10.79
C MET A 88 2.52 -16.99 11.25
N ASP A 89 2.53 -17.22 12.56
CA ASP A 89 2.07 -18.48 13.17
C ASP A 89 0.60 -18.78 12.78
N GLY A 90 0.35 -20.00 12.29
CA GLY A 90 -0.99 -20.46 11.90
C GLY A 90 -1.40 -20.19 10.45
N ALA A 91 -0.57 -19.48 9.66
CA ALA A 91 -0.82 -19.33 8.22
C ALA A 91 -0.63 -20.67 7.50
N HIS A 92 -1.60 -21.05 6.66
CA HIS A 92 -1.50 -22.29 5.89
C HIS A 92 -0.49 -22.09 4.76
N ASN A 93 0.60 -22.88 4.76
CA ASN A 93 1.62 -22.88 3.69
C ASN A 93 1.04 -23.05 2.27
N ALA A 94 -0.16 -23.61 2.15
CA ALA A 94 -0.87 -23.76 0.89
C ALA A 94 -1.40 -22.43 0.30
N LEU A 95 -1.27 -21.32 1.02
CA LEU A 95 -1.56 -19.95 0.56
C LEU A 95 -0.32 -19.20 0.09
N LEU A 96 0.89 -19.76 0.28
CA LEU A 96 2.03 -19.29 -0.48
C LEU A 96 1.75 -19.58 -1.97
N ASP A 97 2.11 -18.63 -2.83
CA ASP A 97 2.01 -18.80 -4.28
C ASP A 97 0.57 -18.90 -4.84
N LEU A 98 -0.38 -18.18 -4.22
CA LEU A 98 -1.77 -18.12 -4.69
C LEU A 98 -1.93 -17.64 -6.14
N GLU A 99 -0.95 -16.89 -6.66
CA GLU A 99 -0.94 -16.32 -8.01
C GLU A 99 -0.63 -17.34 -9.12
N GLU A 100 0.08 -18.41 -8.80
CA GLU A 100 0.40 -19.48 -9.75
C GLU A 100 -0.63 -20.62 -9.72
N LEU A 101 -1.57 -20.61 -8.76
CA LEU A 101 -2.61 -21.64 -8.65
C LEU A 101 -3.56 -21.64 -9.85
N GLU A 102 -4.00 -22.85 -10.21
CA GLU A 102 -5.05 -23.03 -11.19
C GLU A 102 -6.38 -22.47 -10.68
N GLU A 103 -7.22 -21.97 -11.58
CA GLU A 103 -8.47 -21.28 -11.22
C GLU A 103 -9.42 -22.15 -10.37
N LYS A 104 -9.42 -23.47 -10.57
CA LYS A 104 -10.18 -24.41 -9.75
C LYS A 104 -9.73 -24.40 -8.28
N ASP A 105 -8.42 -24.28 -8.03
CA ASP A 105 -7.83 -24.32 -6.70
C ASP A 105 -7.99 -22.96 -6.00
N LEU A 106 -7.81 -21.85 -6.73
CA LEU A 106 -8.19 -20.50 -6.29
C LEU A 106 -9.67 -20.44 -5.87
N SER A 107 -10.58 -21.04 -6.65
CA SER A 107 -12.01 -21.08 -6.32
C SER A 107 -12.29 -21.88 -5.04
N ARG A 108 -11.51 -22.92 -4.77
CA ARG A 108 -11.63 -23.74 -3.55
C ARG A 108 -11.18 -22.94 -2.32
N PHE A 109 -10.06 -22.22 -2.40
CA PHE A 109 -9.62 -21.32 -1.34
C PHE A 109 -10.64 -20.22 -1.08
N ARG A 110 -11.13 -19.56 -2.14
CA ARG A 110 -12.17 -18.53 -2.02
C ARG A 110 -13.41 -19.04 -1.28
N LYS A 111 -13.95 -20.20 -1.67
CA LYS A 111 -15.12 -20.81 -1.01
C LYS A 111 -14.85 -21.13 0.45
N HIS A 112 -13.64 -21.57 0.78
CA HIS A 112 -13.26 -21.86 2.16
C HIS A 112 -13.27 -20.59 3.02
N TYR A 113 -12.70 -19.49 2.53
CA TYR A 113 -12.73 -18.19 3.21
C TYR A 113 -14.12 -17.55 3.26
N GLU A 114 -14.93 -17.70 2.22
CA GLU A 114 -16.32 -17.24 2.23
C GLU A 114 -17.12 -17.95 3.33
N LYS A 115 -16.91 -19.25 3.50
CA LYS A 115 -17.53 -20.04 4.57
C LYS A 115 -17.04 -19.60 5.96
N LEU A 116 -15.74 -19.39 6.14
CA LEU A 116 -15.17 -18.89 7.40
C LEU A 116 -15.73 -17.50 7.76
N ALA A 117 -15.83 -16.61 6.77
CA ALA A 117 -16.40 -15.28 6.97
C ALA A 117 -17.91 -15.34 7.27
N GLU A 118 -18.65 -16.28 6.69
CA GLU A 118 -20.06 -16.50 7.01
C GLU A 118 -20.24 -17.00 8.46
N GLU A 119 -19.40 -17.95 8.88
CA GLU A 119 -19.36 -18.47 10.26
C GLU A 119 -19.01 -17.36 11.27
N ALA A 120 -17.99 -16.53 10.99
CA ALA A 120 -17.62 -15.40 11.83
C ALA A 120 -18.75 -14.35 11.94
N ARG A 121 -19.40 -14.01 10.82
CA ARG A 121 -20.56 -13.10 10.81
C ARG A 121 -21.75 -13.68 11.58
N ALA A 122 -21.97 -14.99 11.51
CA ALA A 122 -23.02 -15.66 12.27
C ALA A 122 -22.72 -15.64 13.77
N ALA A 123 -21.46 -15.90 14.16
CA ALA A 123 -20.98 -15.83 15.54
C ALA A 123 -21.10 -14.41 16.11
N LEU A 124 -20.73 -13.38 15.34
CA LEU A 124 -20.93 -11.97 15.69
C LEU A 124 -22.40 -11.63 15.94
N ARG A 125 -23.30 -12.07 15.06
CA ARG A 125 -24.75 -11.88 15.22
C ARG A 125 -25.31 -12.59 16.46
N ALA A 126 -24.67 -13.67 16.89
CA ALA A 126 -24.99 -14.39 18.12
C ALA A 126 -24.32 -13.80 19.38
N GLY A 127 -23.53 -12.72 19.25
CA GLY A 127 -22.88 -12.02 20.37
C GLY A 127 -21.44 -12.43 20.68
N GLY A 128 -20.77 -13.19 19.81
CA GLY A 128 -19.35 -13.55 19.94
C GLY A 128 -18.37 -12.47 19.45
N SER A 129 -17.07 -12.60 19.76
CA SER A 129 -16.01 -11.70 19.26
C SER A 129 -15.51 -12.10 17.86
N ASP A 130 -15.15 -11.11 17.04
CA ASP A 130 -14.77 -11.25 15.62
C ASP A 130 -13.32 -11.70 15.38
N THR A 131 -12.48 -11.74 16.41
CA THR A 131 -11.04 -11.97 16.27
C THR A 131 -10.52 -13.08 17.20
N ASP A 132 -9.69 -13.97 16.66
CA ASP A 132 -8.86 -14.92 17.42
C ASP A 132 -7.65 -14.25 18.11
N SER A 133 -7.47 -12.95 17.93
CA SER A 133 -6.53 -12.13 18.71
C SER A 133 -7.28 -11.38 19.80
N PRO A 134 -6.86 -11.48 21.07
CA PRO A 134 -7.51 -10.75 22.16
C PRO A 134 -7.40 -9.25 21.89
N PHE A 135 -8.51 -8.54 22.03
CA PHE A 135 -8.52 -7.08 22.00
C PHE A 135 -7.64 -6.60 23.16
N VAL A 136 -6.50 -5.98 22.86
CA VAL A 136 -5.68 -5.32 23.87
C VAL A 136 -6.40 -4.03 24.27
N ASP A 137 -7.30 -4.12 25.26
CA ASP A 137 -7.87 -2.95 25.90
C ASP A 137 -6.78 -2.32 26.75
N ASN A 138 -6.11 -1.30 26.21
CA ASN A 138 -5.12 -0.51 26.93
C ASN A 138 -5.83 0.54 27.83
N ARG A 139 -6.90 0.12 28.52
CA ARG A 139 -7.51 0.91 29.58
C ARG A 139 -6.77 0.54 30.84
N ASP A 140 -5.91 1.47 31.26
CA ASP A 140 -5.18 1.41 32.51
C ASP A 140 -6.12 1.05 33.67
N ASP A 141 -5.95 -0.16 34.22
CA ASP A 141 -6.55 -0.64 35.48
C ASP A 141 -6.05 0.15 36.73
N ASN A 142 -5.55 1.37 36.56
CA ASN A 142 -5.01 2.21 37.63
C ASN A 142 -6.03 3.19 38.23
N ASP A 143 -7.26 3.25 37.72
CA ASP A 143 -8.27 4.21 38.19
C ASP A 143 -9.22 3.67 39.28
N GLU A 144 -9.24 2.36 39.54
CA GLU A 144 -10.05 1.79 40.64
C GLU A 144 -9.36 1.90 42.00
N ASP A 145 -8.03 1.79 42.06
CA ASP A 145 -7.28 1.83 43.34
C ASP A 145 -7.19 3.24 43.94
N ARG A 146 -7.37 4.30 43.14
CA ARG A 146 -7.37 5.69 43.62
C ARG A 146 -8.63 6.10 44.36
N ARG A 147 -9.76 5.41 44.17
CA ARG A 147 -11.04 5.78 44.84
C ARG A 147 -11.25 5.10 46.18
N GLY A 148 -10.52 4.01 46.46
CA GLY A 148 -10.63 3.27 47.72
C GLY A 148 -9.85 3.90 48.89
N HIS A 149 -8.82 4.69 48.61
CA HIS A 149 -7.87 5.15 49.64
C HIS A 149 -8.19 6.54 50.22
N GLU A 150 -9.10 7.32 49.63
CA GLU A 150 -9.43 8.66 50.12
C GLU A 150 -10.49 8.66 51.24
N ASN A 151 -11.19 7.54 51.48
CA ASN A 151 -12.36 7.51 52.38
C ASN A 151 -12.08 6.90 53.76
N ARG A 152 -10.81 6.78 54.20
CA ARG A 152 -10.47 6.14 55.48
C ARG A 152 -9.90 7.03 56.58
N ASP A 153 -9.57 8.28 56.32
CA ASP A 153 -8.97 9.15 57.35
C ASP A 153 -9.73 10.49 57.48
N GLY A 154 -10.61 10.61 58.50
CA GLY A 154 -11.45 11.81 58.58
C GLY A 154 -12.31 12.14 59.81
N LYS A 155 -12.08 11.54 60.99
CA LYS A 155 -12.54 11.98 62.34
C LYS A 155 -14.02 11.79 62.79
N PRO A 156 -14.26 11.66 64.13
CA PRO A 156 -15.53 11.23 64.72
C PRO A 156 -16.38 12.37 65.33
N GLY A 157 -17.70 12.15 65.32
CA GLY A 157 -18.66 12.47 66.39
C GLY A 157 -18.94 13.92 66.79
N THR A 158 -20.19 14.38 66.57
CA THR A 158 -21.02 15.07 67.57
C THR A 158 -22.51 14.99 67.20
N ALA A 159 -23.35 14.79 68.21
CA ALA A 159 -24.80 14.56 68.18
C ALA A 159 -25.63 15.88 68.03
N PRO A 160 -26.98 15.84 67.99
CA PRO A 160 -27.85 16.80 67.31
C PRO A 160 -28.35 17.94 68.21
N LEU A 161 -28.80 19.06 67.64
CA LEU A 161 -29.67 20.02 68.32
C LEU A 161 -30.77 20.59 67.42
N ARG A 162 -31.99 20.46 67.94
CA ARG A 162 -33.22 21.16 67.58
C ARG A 162 -33.06 22.69 67.69
N GLY A 163 -33.87 23.43 66.93
CA GLY A 163 -34.14 24.85 67.12
C GLY A 163 -34.81 25.44 65.89
#